data_AF-A0A2W1NLI4-F1
#
_entry.id   AF-A0A2W1NLI4-F1
#
_cell.length_a   1.000
_cell.length_b   1.000
_cell.length_c   1.000
_cell.angle_alpha   90.00
_cell.angle_beta   90.00
_cell.angle_gamma   90.00
#
_symmetry.space_group_name_H-M   'P 1'
#
loop_
_entity.id
_entity.type
_entity.pdbx_description
1 polymer ?
#
loop_
_entity_poly.entity_id
_entity_poly.type
_entity_poly.pdbx_seq_one_letter_code
_entity_poly.pdbx_strand_id
1 'polypeptide(L)'
;MPLTAVNTFTNAANGTIDPATDGIFADADNPLIGDLDFRENDTDGDGIANDIDPDDDNDGIPDVDEGTGDSDGDGIPDSQDLDSDNDGVPDLVEAGGTDLDGDGILDDLTDTDNDGQPDLVDPDNGGTPLTNMDSDGDGIPNAQDLDSDNDGTPDVIENGGTDPDGDGVIGTGLITDTDGDGISDLVDPDNGGTALGTPNSDGDSLPDYLDVDSDNDGIADVIENGGTDPDGDGQIGTGPITDTDGDGLSDIVDTDNGGTALTNPDTDLDGIRDALDIDSDNDGIVDAIEAGGTDADGDGQIGTGVITDTDGDGMSDIVDTDDAGTPLTLPNTDGTGGPNYLDIDADDDGIPDNVEAQTTAGYMAPTGLDTDGDGLDDAYDTDNSGTAIDPVNTDGAADNPDYLDLDSDDDGESDLLEGHDTNGNGVIDGAELAPAGTDADADGLDDNFDNMPLTAVNTFTNAANGTIDPATDGIF
;
A
#
# COMPACT_ATOMS: atom_id res chain seq x y z
N MET A 1 33.16 -21.68 65.46
CA MET A 1 33.33 -22.58 64.31
C MET A 1 33.29 -21.72 63.07
N PRO A 2 34.17 -21.96 62.09
CA PRO A 2 34.26 -21.14 60.89
C PRO A 2 33.07 -21.41 59.95
N LEU A 3 32.76 -20.42 59.11
CA LEU A 3 31.83 -20.52 57.98
C LEU A 3 32.38 -21.52 56.94
N THR A 4 31.50 -22.31 56.33
CA THR A 4 31.83 -23.28 55.28
C THR A 4 31.02 -23.01 54.01
N ALA A 5 31.76 -22.93 52.89
CA ALA A 5 31.35 -23.02 51.49
C ALA A 5 30.33 -21.99 50.98
N VAL A 6 30.87 -20.83 50.58
CA VAL A 6 30.29 -19.94 49.56
C VAL A 6 30.52 -20.58 48.20
N ASN A 7 29.48 -20.60 47.36
CA ASN A 7 29.58 -20.92 45.94
C ASN A 7 30.59 -19.95 45.31
N THR A 8 31.69 -20.50 44.81
CA THR A 8 32.72 -19.73 44.10
C THR A 8 32.42 -19.84 42.62
N PHE A 9 31.97 -18.74 42.03
CA PHE A 9 32.03 -18.56 40.58
C PHE A 9 33.51 -18.48 40.20
N THR A 10 33.90 -19.24 39.17
CA THR A 10 35.26 -19.26 38.65
C THR A 10 35.22 -18.58 37.29
N ASN A 11 35.63 -17.31 37.21
CA ASN A 11 35.92 -16.65 35.93
C ASN A 11 37.35 -17.02 35.50
N ALA A 12 37.53 -17.33 34.22
CA ALA A 12 38.82 -17.57 33.60
C ALA A 12 39.61 -16.25 33.51
N ALA A 13 40.72 -16.20 34.25
CA ALA A 13 41.84 -15.26 34.10
C ALA A 13 41.62 -13.77 34.48
N ASN A 14 41.70 -13.46 35.78
CA ASN A 14 42.74 -12.63 36.43
C ASN A 14 42.25 -12.13 37.81
N GLY A 15 43.07 -12.29 38.85
CA GLY A 15 43.03 -11.45 40.06
C GLY A 15 41.88 -11.69 41.05
N THR A 16 42.19 -11.67 42.33
CA THR A 16 41.22 -11.72 43.43
C THR A 16 40.42 -10.43 43.53
N ILE A 17 39.09 -10.53 43.63
CA ILE A 17 38.25 -9.38 44.01
C ILE A 17 38.51 -9.00 45.48
N ASP A 18 39.02 -7.80 45.73
CA ASP A 18 39.15 -7.11 47.02
C ASP A 18 38.03 -6.04 47.16
N PRO A 19 36.95 -6.30 47.92
CA PRO A 19 35.84 -5.36 48.07
C PRO A 19 36.19 -3.98 48.66
N ALA A 20 37.43 -3.75 49.10
CA ALA A 20 37.92 -2.46 49.59
C ALA A 20 38.73 -1.65 48.55
N THR A 21 39.13 -2.26 47.43
CA THR A 21 39.75 -1.58 46.27
C THR A 21 38.97 -1.74 44.97
N ASP A 22 38.01 -2.66 44.97
CA ASP A 22 37.23 -3.12 43.81
C ASP A 22 35.74 -2.83 44.01
N GLY A 23 35.46 -2.04 45.06
CA GLY A 23 34.14 -1.57 45.47
C GLY A 23 34.14 -0.06 45.62
N ILE A 24 34.81 0.63 44.71
CA ILE A 24 34.49 2.02 44.36
C ILE A 24 34.04 1.98 42.91
N PHE A 25 32.75 2.15 42.68
CA PHE A 25 32.33 3.19 41.77
C PHE A 25 31.48 4.14 42.61
N ALA A 26 32.02 5.34 42.83
CA ALA A 26 31.18 6.52 42.84
C ALA A 26 30.92 6.82 41.35
N ASP A 27 29.77 7.33 40.95
CA ASP A 27 29.52 8.74 41.24
C ASP A 27 28.05 9.13 41.44
N ALA A 28 27.87 10.25 42.14
CA ALA A 28 26.65 11.02 42.13
C ALA A 28 26.83 12.13 41.08
N ASP A 29 26.13 12.01 39.95
CA ASP A 29 25.83 13.07 38.99
C ASP A 29 27.05 13.65 38.21
N ASN A 30 27.40 13.08 37.05
CA ASN A 30 28.21 13.76 36.02
C ASN A 30 27.64 13.53 34.60
N PRO A 31 26.85 14.48 34.05
CA PRO A 31 26.06 14.31 32.82
C PRO A 31 26.85 14.63 31.54
N LEU A 32 28.09 14.18 31.40
CA LEU A 32 28.95 14.59 30.26
C LEU A 32 29.90 13.49 29.73
N ILE A 33 29.76 12.25 30.21
CA ILE A 33 30.57 11.10 29.77
C ILE A 33 29.90 9.82 30.28
N GLY A 34 29.38 8.99 29.38
CA GLY A 34 28.84 7.66 29.65
C GLY A 34 29.78 6.80 30.51
N ASP A 35 29.21 6.15 31.52
CA ASP A 35 29.90 5.18 32.39
C ASP A 35 28.84 4.24 32.98
N LEU A 36 28.27 3.38 32.12
CA LEU A 36 27.27 2.38 32.45
C LEU A 36 27.63 1.53 33.70
N ASP A 37 26.82 1.59 34.75
CA ASP A 37 26.90 0.62 35.85
C ASP A 37 26.12 -0.66 35.50
N PHE A 38 26.47 -1.81 36.10
CA PHE A 38 25.79 -3.10 35.87
C PHE A 38 24.30 -3.14 36.29
N ARG A 39 23.75 -2.01 36.74
CA ARG A 39 22.39 -1.82 37.26
C ARG A 39 21.56 -0.88 36.40
N GLU A 40 22.19 -0.23 35.44
CA GLU A 40 21.58 0.66 34.46
C GLU A 40 21.33 -0.16 33.20
N ASN A 41 20.24 0.17 32.50
CA ASN A 41 19.94 -0.36 31.17
C ASN A 41 20.63 0.56 30.15
N ASP A 42 20.87 0.00 28.97
CA ASP A 42 21.60 0.55 27.83
C ASP A 42 21.08 -0.28 26.64
N THR A 43 20.05 0.23 25.97
CA THR A 43 19.30 -0.54 24.96
C THR A 43 20.11 -0.65 23.68
N ASP A 44 20.56 0.47 23.14
CA ASP A 44 21.44 0.56 21.97
C ASP A 44 22.91 0.14 22.20
N GLY A 45 23.37 0.07 23.46
CA GLY A 45 24.73 -0.33 23.80
C GLY A 45 25.80 0.72 23.51
N ASP A 46 25.45 1.99 23.41
CA ASP A 46 26.38 3.09 23.12
C ASP A 46 27.26 3.45 24.36
N GLY A 47 26.80 3.03 25.55
CA GLY A 47 27.46 3.21 26.84
C GLY A 47 26.96 4.40 27.68
N ILE A 48 25.89 5.04 27.24
CA ILE A 48 25.01 5.95 27.95
C ILE A 48 23.82 5.12 28.46
N ALA A 49 23.19 5.59 29.53
CA ALA A 49 22.16 4.81 30.22
C ALA A 49 20.81 5.40 29.88
N ASN A 50 19.81 4.55 29.70
CA ASN A 50 18.49 4.97 29.25
C ASN A 50 17.83 6.10 30.06
N ASP A 51 18.21 6.30 31.33
CA ASP A 51 17.63 7.40 32.13
C ASP A 51 18.25 8.78 31.85
N ILE A 52 19.26 8.84 31.00
CA ILE A 52 19.98 10.04 30.58
C ILE A 52 20.25 10.10 29.08
N ASP A 53 19.98 9.03 28.34
CA ASP A 53 20.07 9.03 26.88
C ASP A 53 19.04 9.99 26.28
N PRO A 54 19.37 10.66 25.16
CA PRO A 54 18.38 11.42 24.39
C PRO A 54 17.58 10.57 23.40
N ASP A 55 18.06 9.36 23.11
CA ASP A 55 17.67 8.47 22.02
C ASP A 55 18.14 7.05 22.43
N ASP A 56 17.24 6.30 23.07
CA ASP A 56 17.53 5.10 23.87
C ASP A 56 17.85 3.85 23.01
N ASP A 57 17.32 3.77 21.79
CA ASP A 57 17.49 2.67 20.82
C ASP A 57 18.27 3.08 19.55
N ASN A 58 18.53 4.38 19.36
CA ASN A 58 19.36 4.93 18.29
C ASN A 58 18.77 4.76 16.88
N ASP A 59 17.44 4.71 16.78
CA ASP A 59 16.69 4.74 15.53
C ASP A 59 16.70 6.15 14.87
N GLY A 60 17.06 7.19 15.64
CA GLY A 60 17.18 8.57 15.20
C GLY A 60 15.94 9.45 15.47
N ILE A 61 14.88 8.89 16.05
CA ILE A 61 13.77 9.58 16.69
C ILE A 61 14.14 9.78 18.18
N PRO A 62 14.07 11.00 18.74
CA PRO A 62 14.43 11.19 20.14
C PRO A 62 13.31 10.76 21.11
N ASP A 63 13.64 10.21 22.28
CA ASP A 63 12.70 9.77 23.35
C ASP A 63 11.59 10.79 23.69
N VAL A 64 11.89 12.08 23.52
CA VAL A 64 10.96 13.17 23.83
C VAL A 64 9.80 13.27 22.85
N ASP A 65 9.97 12.71 21.65
CA ASP A 65 9.03 12.73 20.54
C ASP A 65 8.25 11.39 20.47
N GLU A 66 8.83 10.24 20.79
CA GLU A 66 8.10 8.94 20.94
C GLU A 66 7.33 8.89 22.26
N GLY A 67 7.97 9.33 23.35
CA GLY A 67 7.34 9.46 24.65
C GLY A 67 7.62 8.28 25.59
N THR A 68 6.56 7.67 26.13
CA THR A 68 6.70 6.60 27.15
C THR A 68 5.60 5.55 27.03
N GLY A 69 5.06 5.37 25.83
CA GLY A 69 4.04 4.37 25.54
C GLY A 69 4.65 2.98 25.49
N ASP A 70 3.92 2.11 24.81
CA ASP A 70 4.11 0.66 24.59
C ASP A 70 2.95 0.33 23.64
N SER A 71 3.05 0.82 22.39
CA SER A 71 1.96 0.91 21.42
C SER A 71 1.43 -0.46 21.02
N ASP A 72 2.33 -1.40 20.71
CA ASP A 72 1.99 -2.80 20.41
C ASP A 72 1.69 -3.66 21.67
N GLY A 73 2.05 -3.17 22.85
CA GLY A 73 1.84 -3.85 24.13
C GLY A 73 2.72 -5.07 24.39
N ASP A 74 3.88 -5.20 23.72
CA ASP A 74 4.82 -6.30 23.92
C ASP A 74 5.62 -6.19 25.25
N GLY A 75 5.68 -4.97 25.80
CA GLY A 75 6.33 -4.60 27.05
C GLY A 75 7.72 -3.96 26.92
N ILE A 76 8.18 -3.66 25.71
CA ILE A 76 9.24 -2.73 25.37
C ILE A 76 8.57 -1.34 25.19
N PRO A 77 9.04 -0.29 25.88
CA PRO A 77 8.49 1.05 25.65
C PRO A 77 8.88 1.56 24.27
N ASP A 78 8.01 2.31 23.57
CA ASP A 78 8.27 2.86 22.23
C ASP A 78 9.68 3.46 22.08
N SER A 79 10.11 4.27 23.06
CA SER A 79 11.46 4.86 23.09
C SER A 79 12.62 3.87 23.29
N GLN A 80 12.41 2.58 23.12
CA GLN A 80 13.37 1.48 23.31
C GLN A 80 13.09 0.36 22.30
N ASP A 81 12.16 0.58 21.39
CA ASP A 81 11.56 -0.36 20.47
C ASP A 81 11.86 0.12 19.05
N LEU A 82 12.40 -0.76 18.21
CA LEU A 82 12.75 -0.39 16.84
C LEU A 82 11.59 -0.56 15.84
N ASP A 83 10.44 -1.08 16.29
CA ASP A 83 9.21 -1.35 15.53
C ASP A 83 8.02 -1.25 16.50
N SER A 84 7.73 -0.02 16.95
CA SER A 84 6.93 0.33 18.12
C SER A 84 5.46 -0.11 18.06
N ASP A 85 4.88 -0.24 16.88
CA ASP A 85 3.54 -0.83 16.66
C ASP A 85 3.59 -2.28 16.11
N ASN A 86 4.78 -2.77 15.76
CA ASN A 86 5.04 -4.11 15.25
C ASN A 86 4.27 -4.43 13.95
N ASP A 87 4.03 -3.42 13.10
CA ASP A 87 3.50 -3.60 11.74
C ASP A 87 4.56 -4.25 10.79
N GLY A 88 5.84 -4.22 11.19
CA GLY A 88 6.96 -4.82 10.47
C GLY A 88 7.78 -3.86 9.62
N VAL A 89 7.52 -2.56 9.70
CA VAL A 89 8.37 -1.47 9.22
C VAL A 89 9.04 -0.81 10.43
N PRO A 90 10.38 -0.69 10.46
CA PRO A 90 11.03 -0.06 11.61
C PRO A 90 10.74 1.44 11.74
N ASP A 91 10.65 1.95 12.97
CA ASP A 91 10.41 3.37 13.31
C ASP A 91 11.33 4.33 12.52
N LEU A 92 12.62 3.96 12.41
CA LEU A 92 13.62 4.67 11.60
C LEU A 92 13.16 4.90 10.16
N VAL A 93 12.56 3.88 9.53
CA VAL A 93 12.12 3.92 8.13
C VAL A 93 10.88 4.80 8.00
N GLU A 94 9.92 4.69 8.90
CA GLU A 94 8.68 5.45 8.89
C GLU A 94 8.91 6.95 9.15
N ALA A 95 9.88 7.28 10.00
CA ALA A 95 10.32 8.65 10.19
C ALA A 95 11.16 9.22 9.02
N GLY A 96 11.27 8.46 7.91
CA GLY A 96 11.95 8.86 6.67
C GLY A 96 13.48 8.71 6.73
N GLY A 97 13.97 7.86 7.63
CA GLY A 97 15.38 7.55 7.82
C GLY A 97 15.97 6.67 6.72
N THR A 98 17.18 6.16 6.93
CA THR A 98 17.84 5.27 5.99
C THR A 98 18.45 4.11 6.74
N ASP A 99 17.96 2.91 6.42
CA ASP A 99 18.42 1.66 6.99
C ASP A 99 18.97 0.73 5.88
N LEU A 100 20.28 0.72 5.65
CA LEU A 100 20.87 -0.08 4.57
C LEU A 100 21.14 -1.54 4.95
N ASP A 101 21.24 -1.87 6.23
CA ASP A 101 21.43 -3.24 6.72
C ASP A 101 20.16 -3.90 7.28
N GLY A 102 19.08 -3.13 7.45
CA GLY A 102 17.77 -3.61 7.86
C GLY A 102 17.69 -3.87 9.36
N ASP A 103 18.54 -3.24 10.18
CA ASP A 103 18.60 -3.49 11.63
C ASP A 103 17.80 -2.49 12.46
N GLY A 104 17.02 -1.61 11.82
CA GLY A 104 16.20 -0.59 12.48
C GLY A 104 16.98 0.57 13.09
N ILE A 105 18.33 0.51 13.09
CA ILE A 105 19.19 1.50 13.74
C ILE A 105 19.79 2.44 12.72
N LEU A 106 20.01 3.69 13.11
CA LEU A 106 20.60 4.68 12.21
C LEU A 106 22.03 4.28 11.74
N ASP A 107 22.19 4.15 10.43
CA ASP A 107 23.42 3.67 9.77
C ASP A 107 24.73 4.46 10.07
N ASP A 108 24.65 5.80 10.23
CA ASP A 108 25.81 6.68 10.53
C ASP A 108 25.81 7.17 11.98
N LEU A 109 26.18 6.27 12.90
CA LEU A 109 26.38 6.51 14.34
C LEU A 109 27.62 7.37 14.67
N THR A 110 28.01 8.32 13.80
CA THR A 110 29.11 9.24 14.12
C THR A 110 28.65 10.24 15.19
N ASP A 111 29.10 10.08 16.42
CA ASP A 111 28.84 11.03 17.52
C ASP A 111 30.12 11.80 17.91
N THR A 112 30.15 13.11 17.62
CA THR A 112 31.30 13.98 17.86
C THR A 112 31.45 14.43 19.32
N ASP A 113 30.38 14.61 20.08
CA ASP A 113 30.41 15.12 21.45
C ASP A 113 30.05 14.11 22.55
N ASN A 114 29.75 12.87 22.15
CA ASN A 114 29.65 11.65 22.97
C ASN A 114 28.49 11.78 23.96
N ASP A 115 27.34 12.22 23.47
CA ASP A 115 26.12 12.44 24.23
C ASP A 115 24.97 11.48 23.89
N GLY A 116 25.18 10.53 22.98
CA GLY A 116 24.27 9.43 22.67
C GLY A 116 23.67 9.55 21.29
N GLN A 117 23.47 10.79 20.84
CA GLN A 117 22.77 11.06 19.60
C GLN A 117 23.75 11.21 18.41
N PRO A 118 23.54 10.51 17.29
CA PRO A 118 24.40 10.63 16.12
C PRO A 118 24.40 12.05 15.51
N ASP A 119 25.55 12.52 15.01
CA ASP A 119 25.74 13.88 14.45
C ASP A 119 24.73 14.24 13.34
N LEU A 120 24.16 13.24 12.65
CA LEU A 120 23.17 13.41 11.58
C LEU A 120 21.83 13.92 12.14
N VAL A 121 21.44 13.40 13.29
CA VAL A 121 20.18 13.69 13.98
C VAL A 121 20.37 14.66 15.17
N ASP A 122 21.59 14.85 15.68
CA ASP A 122 21.88 15.71 16.83
C ASP A 122 21.84 17.24 16.52
N PRO A 123 20.90 18.01 17.10
CA PRO A 123 20.86 19.47 16.98
C PRO A 123 22.08 20.22 17.55
N ASP A 124 22.76 19.68 18.57
CA ASP A 124 23.92 20.30 19.22
C ASP A 124 25.18 20.19 18.33
N ASN A 125 25.26 19.18 17.47
CA ASN A 125 26.27 19.03 16.41
C ASN A 125 25.81 19.48 15.02
N GLY A 126 24.56 19.94 14.89
CA GLY A 126 24.02 20.60 13.72
C GLY A 126 23.33 19.67 12.72
N GLY A 127 23.02 18.46 13.16
CA GLY A 127 22.03 17.56 12.59
C GLY A 127 20.59 18.03 12.81
N THR A 128 19.64 17.19 12.44
CA THR A 128 18.20 17.41 12.63
C THR A 128 17.57 16.07 12.93
N PRO A 129 16.89 15.92 14.09
CA PRO A 129 16.24 14.67 14.45
C PRO A 129 15.25 14.26 13.37
N LEU A 130 15.08 12.94 13.21
CA LEU A 130 13.91 12.45 12.49
C LEU A 130 12.68 12.90 13.26
N THR A 131 11.65 13.26 12.51
CA THR A 131 10.38 13.67 13.11
C THR A 131 9.49 12.46 13.11
N ASN A 132 8.95 12.14 14.27
CA ASN A 132 7.84 11.21 14.39
C ASN A 132 6.60 11.87 13.74
N MET A 133 6.43 11.64 12.44
CA MET A 133 5.38 12.26 11.62
C MET A 133 4.03 11.62 11.95
N ASP A 134 2.95 12.32 11.59
CA ASP A 134 1.56 11.98 11.85
C ASP A 134 0.88 12.37 10.55
N SER A 135 0.91 11.44 9.59
CA SER A 135 0.61 11.66 8.17
C SER A 135 -0.86 11.99 7.97
N ASP A 136 -1.73 11.19 8.56
CA ASP A 136 -3.19 11.33 8.48
C ASP A 136 -3.78 12.40 9.43
N GLY A 137 -3.01 12.82 10.44
CA GLY A 137 -3.40 13.86 11.39
C GLY A 137 -4.36 13.42 12.49
N ASP A 138 -4.47 12.12 12.79
CA ASP A 138 -5.34 11.62 13.87
C ASP A 138 -4.75 11.86 15.28
N GLY A 139 -3.44 12.07 15.35
CA GLY A 139 -2.66 12.32 16.56
C GLY A 139 -1.89 11.13 17.12
N ILE A 140 -1.83 10.01 16.40
CA ILE A 140 -0.92 8.89 16.56
C ILE A 140 0.17 9.06 15.49
N PRO A 141 1.46 9.09 15.87
CA PRO A 141 2.53 9.18 14.88
C PRO A 141 2.70 7.87 14.11
N ASN A 142 3.16 7.95 12.85
CA ASN A 142 3.29 6.82 11.94
C ASN A 142 3.97 5.61 12.58
N ALA A 143 5.12 5.82 13.24
CA ALA A 143 5.85 4.74 13.93
C ALA A 143 5.13 4.14 15.16
N GLN A 144 3.89 4.54 15.43
CA GLN A 144 3.04 3.96 16.47
C GLN A 144 1.61 3.73 15.93
N ASP A 145 1.41 3.84 14.62
CA ASP A 145 0.14 3.80 13.93
C ASP A 145 0.09 2.60 12.99
N LEU A 146 -0.90 1.74 13.18
CA LEU A 146 -1.08 0.54 12.35
C LEU A 146 -1.69 0.83 10.96
N ASP A 147 -2.13 2.06 10.67
CA ASP A 147 -2.77 2.51 9.43
C ASP A 147 -2.46 4.02 9.24
N SER A 148 -1.22 4.32 8.83
CA SER A 148 -0.58 5.63 8.92
C SER A 148 -1.17 6.72 8.01
N ASP A 149 -1.86 6.34 6.94
CA ASP A 149 -2.65 7.26 6.10
C ASP A 149 -4.16 7.17 6.34
N ASN A 150 -4.60 6.17 7.12
CA ASN A 150 -5.97 5.91 7.48
C ASN A 150 -6.90 5.64 6.30
N ASP A 151 -6.40 5.05 5.21
CA ASP A 151 -7.23 4.54 4.09
C ASP A 151 -8.06 3.30 4.51
N GLY A 152 -7.73 2.66 5.64
CA GLY A 152 -8.41 1.50 6.20
C GLY A 152 -7.73 0.15 5.92
N THR A 153 -6.58 0.16 5.27
CA THR A 153 -5.66 -0.95 5.07
C THR A 153 -4.47 -0.78 6.00
N PRO A 154 -4.16 -1.77 6.86
CA PRO A 154 -3.02 -1.63 7.75
C PRO A 154 -1.67 -1.60 7.00
N ASP A 155 -0.71 -0.82 7.51
CA ASP A 155 0.63 -0.63 6.94
C ASP A 155 1.33 -1.98 6.65
N VAL A 156 1.20 -2.97 7.56
CA VAL A 156 1.72 -4.33 7.36
C VAL A 156 1.23 -4.98 6.06
N ILE A 157 0.01 -4.68 5.63
CA ILE A 157 -0.65 -5.27 4.47
C ILE A 157 -0.22 -4.60 3.16
N GLU A 158 0.10 -3.32 3.19
CA GLU A 158 0.61 -2.53 2.05
C GLU A 158 2.10 -2.79 1.83
N ASN A 159 2.86 -2.89 2.93
CA ASN A 159 4.27 -3.26 2.92
C ASN A 159 4.53 -4.73 2.50
N GLY A 160 3.47 -5.48 2.17
CA GLY A 160 3.53 -6.86 1.67
C GLY A 160 3.75 -7.91 2.76
N GLY A 161 3.55 -7.51 4.02
CA GLY A 161 3.53 -8.36 5.20
C GLY A 161 2.31 -9.28 5.24
N THR A 162 2.14 -9.97 6.38
CA THR A 162 1.00 -10.85 6.57
C THR A 162 0.36 -10.60 7.92
N ASP A 163 -0.93 -10.29 7.90
CA ASP A 163 -1.78 -10.25 9.10
C ASP A 163 -2.97 -11.23 8.95
N PRO A 164 -2.80 -12.51 9.34
CA PRO A 164 -3.90 -13.47 9.36
C PRO A 164 -4.93 -13.28 10.49
N ASP A 165 -4.69 -12.40 11.46
CA ASP A 165 -5.58 -12.12 12.61
C ASP A 165 -6.56 -11.00 12.28
N GLY A 166 -6.13 -10.04 11.46
CA GLY A 166 -6.79 -8.78 11.20
C GLY A 166 -6.53 -7.74 12.29
N ASP A 167 -5.43 -7.85 13.05
CA ASP A 167 -5.09 -6.92 14.14
C ASP A 167 -4.03 -5.87 13.76
N GLY A 168 -3.67 -5.74 12.48
CA GLY A 168 -2.73 -4.74 11.97
C GLY A 168 -1.25 -5.05 12.27
N VAL A 169 -0.99 -5.97 13.21
CA VAL A 169 0.35 -6.35 13.63
C VAL A 169 0.88 -7.52 12.81
N ILE A 170 2.19 -7.56 12.55
CA ILE A 170 2.78 -8.60 11.72
C ILE A 170 2.66 -10.01 12.31
N GLY A 171 2.05 -10.92 11.55
CA GLY A 171 1.95 -12.32 11.91
C GLY A 171 0.72 -12.62 12.74
N THR A 172 0.85 -13.38 13.83
CA THR A 172 -0.34 -13.83 14.59
C THR A 172 -0.06 -13.92 16.09
N GLY A 173 -0.89 -13.29 16.91
CA GLY A 173 -0.78 -13.33 18.36
C GLY A 173 0.56 -12.83 18.89
N LEU A 174 1.11 -13.46 19.94
CA LEU A 174 2.37 -12.96 20.53
C LEU A 174 3.54 -13.09 19.56
N ILE A 175 4.11 -11.94 19.22
CA ILE A 175 5.30 -11.80 18.38
C ILE A 175 6.51 -12.45 19.04
N THR A 176 7.37 -13.04 18.20
CA THR A 176 8.62 -13.61 18.68
C THR A 176 9.72 -12.64 18.33
N ASP A 177 10.26 -12.00 19.34
CA ASP A 177 11.49 -11.23 19.30
C ASP A 177 12.55 -12.00 20.12
N THR A 178 13.64 -12.40 19.47
CA THR A 178 14.65 -13.30 20.06
C THR A 178 15.74 -12.56 20.82
N ASP A 179 16.17 -11.39 20.37
CA ASP A 179 17.20 -10.54 20.98
C ASP A 179 16.65 -9.44 21.87
N GLY A 180 15.38 -9.07 21.74
CA GLY A 180 14.73 -8.09 22.60
C GLY A 180 14.85 -6.66 22.09
N ASP A 181 14.91 -6.45 20.77
CA ASP A 181 15.10 -5.14 20.14
C ASP A 181 13.81 -4.54 19.54
N GLY A 182 12.67 -5.22 19.71
CA GLY A 182 11.38 -4.71 19.24
C GLY A 182 10.93 -5.29 17.90
N ILE A 183 11.88 -5.63 17.03
CA ILE A 183 11.56 -6.12 15.69
C ILE A 183 11.18 -7.61 15.72
N SER A 184 10.05 -7.95 15.10
CA SER A 184 9.63 -9.34 14.94
C SER A 184 10.65 -10.21 14.19
N ASP A 185 10.94 -11.43 14.70
CA ASP A 185 11.78 -12.48 14.04
C ASP A 185 11.35 -12.75 12.56
N LEU A 186 10.11 -12.40 12.19
CA LEU A 186 9.58 -12.56 10.83
C LEU A 186 10.26 -11.62 9.84
N VAL A 187 10.55 -10.39 10.25
CA VAL A 187 11.11 -9.31 9.43
C VAL A 187 12.52 -8.93 9.84
N ASP A 188 12.93 -9.20 11.08
CA ASP A 188 14.27 -8.93 11.59
C ASP A 188 15.40 -9.73 10.85
N PRO A 189 16.27 -9.07 10.08
CA PRO A 189 17.42 -9.69 9.41
C PRO A 189 18.48 -10.30 10.37
N ASP A 190 18.62 -9.78 11.59
CA ASP A 190 19.55 -10.25 12.60
C ASP A 190 19.13 -11.60 13.22
N ASN A 191 17.82 -11.85 13.32
CA ASN A 191 17.25 -13.15 13.65
C ASN A 191 16.84 -14.01 12.45
N GLY A 192 17.08 -13.53 11.24
CA GLY A 192 16.97 -14.29 9.99
C GLY A 192 15.60 -14.25 9.33
N GLY A 193 14.78 -13.28 9.74
CA GLY A 193 13.67 -12.71 8.99
C GLY A 193 14.14 -11.96 7.74
N THR A 194 13.22 -11.24 7.11
CA THR A 194 13.51 -10.40 5.94
C THR A 194 12.61 -9.17 6.01
N ALA A 195 13.22 -7.99 6.10
CA ALA A 195 12.53 -6.73 6.15
C ALA A 195 11.52 -6.57 5.00
N LEU A 196 10.43 -5.85 5.28
CA LEU A 196 9.44 -5.48 4.28
C LEU A 196 10.00 -4.47 3.28
N GLY A 197 9.27 -4.26 2.18
CA GLY A 197 9.79 -3.62 0.98
C GLY A 197 9.61 -2.11 0.87
N THR A 198 8.71 -1.52 1.68
CA THR A 198 8.19 -0.14 1.53
C THR A 198 7.92 0.21 0.07
N PRO A 199 6.93 -0.45 -0.56
CA PRO A 199 6.57 -0.17 -1.94
C PRO A 199 6.08 1.29 -2.11
N ASN A 200 6.11 1.75 -3.36
CA ASN A 200 5.72 3.07 -3.82
C ASN A 200 5.29 2.84 -5.27
N SER A 201 4.00 2.67 -5.48
CA SER A 201 3.42 2.10 -6.70
C SER A 201 3.39 3.14 -7.83
N ASP A 202 3.10 4.39 -7.53
CA ASP A 202 3.06 5.49 -8.49
C ASP A 202 4.43 6.18 -8.79
N GLY A 203 5.48 5.86 -8.03
CA GLY A 203 6.81 6.42 -8.23
C GLY A 203 7.05 7.82 -7.63
N ASP A 204 6.17 8.31 -6.76
CA ASP A 204 6.20 9.66 -6.20
C ASP A 204 7.20 9.83 -5.00
N SER A 205 6.85 10.59 -3.95
CA SER A 205 7.63 10.69 -2.72
C SER A 205 7.05 9.99 -1.49
N LEU A 206 5.83 9.45 -1.54
CA LEU A 206 5.18 8.77 -0.43
C LEU A 206 5.13 7.26 -0.70
N PRO A 207 5.66 6.41 0.20
CA PRO A 207 5.42 4.97 0.08
C PRO A 207 3.94 4.65 0.27
N ASP A 208 3.49 3.50 -0.26
CA ASP A 208 2.07 3.11 -0.33
C ASP A 208 1.37 3.25 1.04
N TYR A 209 2.00 2.82 2.14
CA TYR A 209 1.42 2.92 3.50
C TYR A 209 1.25 4.35 4.06
N LEU A 210 1.66 5.36 3.30
CA LEU A 210 1.50 6.79 3.63
C LEU A 210 0.75 7.54 2.52
N ASP A 211 0.18 6.83 1.54
CA ASP A 211 -0.38 7.37 0.31
C ASP A 211 -1.84 6.93 0.15
N VAL A 212 -2.78 7.88 0.20
CA VAL A 212 -4.21 7.57 0.11
C VAL A 212 -4.71 7.24 -1.32
N ASP A 213 -3.82 7.28 -2.33
CA ASP A 213 -4.04 6.99 -3.77
C ASP A 213 -2.74 6.39 -4.35
N SER A 214 -2.37 5.19 -3.90
CA SER A 214 -1.04 4.58 -4.05
C SER A 214 -0.57 4.43 -5.49
N ASP A 215 -1.48 4.26 -6.45
CA ASP A 215 -1.17 4.18 -7.88
C ASP A 215 -1.47 5.49 -8.65
N ASN A 216 -2.07 6.46 -7.96
CA ASN A 216 -2.40 7.80 -8.41
C ASN A 216 -3.31 7.84 -9.65
N ASP A 217 -4.19 6.85 -9.80
CA ASP A 217 -5.20 6.78 -10.86
C ASP A 217 -6.39 7.75 -10.61
N GLY A 218 -6.49 8.29 -9.40
CA GLY A 218 -7.50 9.25 -8.96
C GLY A 218 -8.75 8.64 -8.30
N ILE A 219 -8.72 7.35 -7.99
CA ILE A 219 -9.62 6.63 -7.11
C ILE A 219 -8.83 6.36 -5.82
N ALA A 220 -9.38 6.76 -4.66
CA ALA A 220 -8.67 6.53 -3.41
C ALA A 220 -8.60 5.04 -3.03
N ASP A 221 -7.50 4.61 -2.42
CA ASP A 221 -7.25 3.24 -1.98
C ASP A 221 -8.41 2.71 -1.12
N VAL A 222 -8.92 3.53 -0.19
CA VAL A 222 -10.09 3.21 0.64
C VAL A 222 -11.31 2.78 -0.18
N ILE A 223 -11.51 3.32 -1.38
CA ILE A 223 -12.64 2.96 -2.25
C ILE A 223 -12.39 1.61 -2.91
N GLU A 224 -11.18 1.39 -3.40
CA GLU A 224 -10.79 0.20 -4.16
C GLU A 224 -10.65 -1.01 -3.25
N ASN A 225 -10.09 -0.81 -2.05
CA ASN A 225 -10.05 -1.78 -0.96
C ASN A 225 -11.46 -2.19 -0.48
N GLY A 226 -12.51 -1.46 -0.89
CA GLY A 226 -13.92 -1.77 -0.66
C GLY A 226 -14.54 -1.05 0.55
N GLY A 227 -13.84 -0.03 1.03
CA GLY A 227 -14.26 0.89 2.08
C GLY A 227 -15.22 1.98 1.56
N THR A 228 -15.31 3.07 2.32
CA THR A 228 -16.11 4.23 1.92
C THR A 228 -15.48 5.51 2.42
N ASP A 229 -15.33 6.47 1.52
CA ASP A 229 -14.98 7.85 1.81
C ASP A 229 -16.11 8.80 1.33
N PRO A 230 -17.06 9.16 2.21
CA PRO A 230 -18.09 10.16 1.91
C PRO A 230 -17.63 11.62 1.98
N ASP A 231 -16.40 11.91 2.44
CA ASP A 231 -15.82 13.25 2.55
C ASP A 231 -15.10 13.63 1.26
N GLY A 232 -14.44 12.66 0.65
CA GLY A 232 -13.49 12.80 -0.45
C GLY A 232 -12.09 13.19 0.04
N ASP A 233 -11.69 12.78 1.25
CA ASP A 233 -10.38 13.08 1.86
C ASP A 233 -9.43 11.87 1.86
N GLY A 234 -9.71 10.81 1.08
CA GLY A 234 -8.84 9.64 0.96
C GLY A 234 -8.91 8.68 2.15
N GLN A 235 -9.32 9.18 3.32
CA GLN A 235 -9.39 8.41 4.55
C GLN A 235 -10.71 7.66 4.75
N ILE A 236 -10.67 6.61 5.58
CA ILE A 236 -11.83 5.79 5.87
C ILE A 236 -12.87 6.50 6.75
N GLY A 237 -14.09 6.56 6.20
CA GLY A 237 -15.22 7.09 6.94
C GLY A 237 -15.38 8.58 6.75
N THR A 238 -15.62 9.34 7.82
CA THR A 238 -15.95 10.77 7.67
C THR A 238 -15.34 11.62 8.75
N GLY A 239 -14.45 12.55 8.39
CA GLY A 239 -13.65 13.33 9.33
C GLY A 239 -12.80 12.44 10.25
N PRO A 240 -12.34 12.96 11.40
CA PRO A 240 -11.36 12.25 12.22
C PRO A 240 -11.85 10.87 12.62
N ILE A 241 -10.96 9.88 12.49
CA ILE A 241 -11.27 8.49 12.79
C ILE A 241 -11.68 8.31 14.25
N THR A 242 -12.45 7.25 14.49
CA THR A 242 -12.73 6.82 15.85
C THR A 242 -11.88 5.59 16.09
N ASP A 243 -10.83 5.78 16.86
CA ASP A 243 -10.04 4.70 17.44
C ASP A 243 -10.34 4.63 18.95
N THR A 244 -10.87 3.49 19.39
CA THR A 244 -11.27 3.26 20.79
C THR A 244 -10.11 2.76 21.65
N ASP A 245 -9.13 2.11 21.02
CA ASP A 245 -8.04 1.33 21.61
C ASP A 245 -6.82 2.19 21.80
N GLY A 246 -6.58 3.09 20.84
CA GLY A 246 -5.37 3.87 20.74
C GLY A 246 -4.28 3.19 19.90
N ASP A 247 -4.63 2.28 18.98
CA ASP A 247 -3.68 1.47 18.20
C ASP A 247 -3.57 1.89 16.72
N GLY A 248 -4.13 3.05 16.34
CA GLY A 248 -4.02 3.57 14.97
C GLY A 248 -5.14 3.12 14.05
N LEU A 249 -5.69 1.91 14.24
CA LEU A 249 -6.76 1.41 13.40
C LEU A 249 -8.12 2.08 13.70
N SER A 250 -8.79 2.53 12.65
CA SER A 250 -10.17 2.99 12.73
C SER A 250 -11.13 1.87 13.19
N ASP A 251 -12.03 2.16 14.16
CA ASP A 251 -13.12 1.30 14.67
C ASP A 251 -13.96 0.64 13.53
N ILE A 252 -13.92 1.21 12.31
CA ILE A 252 -14.62 0.71 11.12
C ILE A 252 -14.00 -0.60 10.64
N VAL A 253 -12.68 -0.69 10.59
CA VAL A 253 -11.90 -1.80 10.03
C VAL A 253 -11.23 -2.67 11.09
N ASP A 254 -10.91 -2.10 12.25
CA ASP A 254 -10.31 -2.77 13.40
C ASP A 254 -11.11 -4.01 13.83
N THR A 255 -10.56 -5.21 13.58
CA THR A 255 -11.27 -6.47 13.85
C THR A 255 -11.27 -6.87 15.32
N ASP A 256 -10.33 -6.32 16.07
CA ASP A 256 -10.05 -6.54 17.47
C ASP A 256 -11.10 -5.79 18.34
N ASN A 257 -11.49 -4.58 17.92
CA ASN A 257 -12.53 -3.77 18.53
C ASN A 257 -13.91 -3.90 17.84
N GLY A 258 -14.01 -4.76 16.82
CA GLY A 258 -15.27 -5.27 16.27
C GLY A 258 -15.79 -4.56 15.02
N GLY A 259 -14.92 -3.80 14.36
CA GLY A 259 -14.95 -3.46 12.94
C GLY A 259 -14.78 -4.67 12.03
N THR A 260 -14.51 -4.43 10.76
CA THR A 260 -14.33 -5.46 9.74
C THR A 260 -13.34 -4.96 8.70
N ALA A 261 -12.19 -5.61 8.62
CA ALA A 261 -11.17 -5.34 7.62
C ALA A 261 -11.76 -5.25 6.21
N LEU A 262 -11.16 -4.38 5.41
CA LEU A 262 -11.46 -4.20 4.00
C LEU A 262 -11.19 -5.50 3.21
N THR A 263 -11.73 -5.56 2.00
CA THR A 263 -11.67 -6.78 1.19
C THR A 263 -10.38 -6.93 0.42
N ASN A 264 -9.73 -5.81 0.12
CA ASN A 264 -8.47 -5.67 -0.61
C ASN A 264 -8.51 -6.55 -1.87
N PRO A 265 -9.44 -6.23 -2.80
CA PRO A 265 -9.65 -7.02 -4.00
C PRO A 265 -8.43 -6.98 -4.91
N ASP A 266 -8.46 -7.94 -5.83
CA ASP A 266 -7.51 -8.17 -6.92
C ASP A 266 -8.45 -8.70 -8.02
N THR A 267 -9.00 -7.75 -8.78
CA THR A 267 -10.17 -7.97 -9.63
C THR A 267 -9.82 -8.88 -10.80
N ASP A 268 -8.66 -8.68 -11.41
CA ASP A 268 -8.17 -9.50 -12.53
C ASP A 268 -7.41 -10.80 -12.10
N LEU A 269 -7.07 -10.94 -10.81
CA LEU A 269 -6.34 -12.05 -10.18
C LEU A 269 -4.85 -12.17 -10.53
N ASP A 270 -4.21 -11.12 -11.04
CA ASP A 270 -2.81 -11.12 -11.45
C ASP A 270 -1.81 -11.05 -10.28
N GLY A 271 -2.30 -10.66 -9.11
CA GLY A 271 -1.57 -10.57 -7.86
C GLY A 271 -1.13 -9.17 -7.45
N ILE A 272 -1.50 -8.14 -8.22
CA ILE A 272 -1.57 -6.74 -7.83
C ILE A 272 -2.99 -6.51 -7.28
N ARG A 273 -3.15 -5.60 -6.32
CA ARG A 273 -4.48 -5.29 -5.78
C ARG A 273 -5.02 -4.09 -6.53
N ASP A 274 -6.34 -3.96 -6.57
CA ASP A 274 -7.01 -2.86 -7.28
C ASP A 274 -6.40 -1.50 -6.89
N ALA A 275 -6.19 -1.23 -5.59
CA ALA A 275 -5.57 0.02 -5.10
C ALA A 275 -4.10 0.26 -5.51
N LEU A 276 -3.46 -0.71 -6.16
CA LEU A 276 -2.06 -0.65 -6.62
C LEU A 276 -1.96 -0.93 -8.14
N ASP A 277 -3.10 -1.04 -8.83
CA ASP A 277 -3.23 -1.53 -10.20
C ASP A 277 -3.92 -0.48 -11.07
N ILE A 278 -3.18 0.12 -12.01
CA ILE A 278 -3.72 1.20 -12.84
C ILE A 278 -4.73 0.74 -13.91
N ASP A 279 -4.99 -0.57 -14.01
CA ASP A 279 -5.89 -1.24 -14.97
C ASP A 279 -6.50 -2.48 -14.28
N SER A 280 -7.29 -2.27 -13.21
CA SER A 280 -7.73 -3.29 -12.24
C SER A 280 -8.47 -4.50 -12.82
N ASP A 281 -9.10 -4.38 -13.99
CA ASP A 281 -9.76 -5.49 -14.69
C ASP A 281 -8.95 -6.04 -15.88
N ASN A 282 -7.79 -5.42 -16.14
CA ASN A 282 -6.79 -5.75 -17.14
C ASN A 282 -7.39 -5.88 -18.52
N ASP A 283 -8.27 -4.94 -18.86
CA ASP A 283 -8.86 -4.78 -20.17
C ASP A 283 -7.98 -3.86 -21.06
N GLY A 284 -7.11 -3.04 -20.48
CA GLY A 284 -6.18 -2.14 -21.18
C GLY A 284 -6.64 -0.68 -21.28
N ILE A 285 -7.78 -0.33 -20.70
CA ILE A 285 -8.23 1.04 -20.47
C ILE A 285 -8.00 1.35 -19.00
N VAL A 286 -7.04 2.22 -18.71
CA VAL A 286 -6.67 2.53 -17.33
C VAL A 286 -7.83 3.10 -16.50
N ASP A 287 -7.82 2.77 -15.21
CA ASP A 287 -8.88 3.04 -14.25
C ASP A 287 -9.22 4.54 -14.16
N ALA A 288 -8.18 5.38 -14.22
CA ALA A 288 -8.29 6.84 -14.31
C ALA A 288 -9.23 7.32 -15.45
N ILE A 289 -9.24 6.64 -16.60
CA ILE A 289 -10.12 6.96 -17.73
C ILE A 289 -11.54 6.47 -17.44
N GLU A 290 -11.66 5.26 -16.93
CA GLU A 290 -12.92 4.55 -16.69
C GLU A 290 -13.74 5.17 -15.57
N ALA A 291 -13.07 5.64 -14.51
CA ALA A 291 -13.64 6.42 -13.43
C ALA A 291 -14.16 7.81 -13.88
N GLY A 292 -13.84 8.21 -15.12
CA GLY A 292 -14.27 9.44 -15.77
C GLY A 292 -13.26 10.59 -15.65
N GLY A 293 -12.02 10.28 -15.29
CA GLY A 293 -10.87 11.18 -15.26
C GLY A 293 -10.25 11.39 -16.64
N THR A 294 -8.98 11.76 -16.66
CA THR A 294 -8.21 11.91 -17.90
C THR A 294 -6.76 11.53 -17.67
N ASP A 295 -6.22 10.63 -18.48
CA ASP A 295 -4.78 10.42 -18.62
C ASP A 295 -4.32 11.03 -19.97
N ALA A 296 -3.67 12.20 -19.92
CA ALA A 296 -3.23 12.88 -21.15
C ALA A 296 -1.84 12.46 -21.63
N ASP A 297 -1.08 11.73 -20.79
CA ASP A 297 0.30 11.31 -21.02
C ASP A 297 0.36 9.90 -21.56
N GLY A 298 -0.61 9.07 -21.20
CA GLY A 298 -0.60 7.63 -21.35
C GLY A 298 0.23 6.93 -20.27
N ASP A 299 0.36 7.50 -19.07
CA ASP A 299 1.12 6.91 -17.96
C ASP A 299 0.24 6.27 -16.87
N GLY A 300 -1.06 6.08 -17.12
CA GLY A 300 -1.99 5.43 -16.19
C GLY A 300 -2.51 6.35 -15.10
N GLN A 301 -1.65 7.22 -14.59
CA GLN A 301 -1.98 8.18 -13.55
C GLN A 301 -2.93 9.29 -14.01
N ILE A 302 -3.66 9.87 -13.06
CA ILE A 302 -4.60 10.94 -13.35
C ILE A 302 -3.91 12.24 -13.76
N GLY A 303 -4.28 12.74 -14.94
CA GLY A 303 -3.99 14.09 -15.36
C GLY A 303 -2.85 14.18 -16.37
N THR A 304 -1.75 14.84 -16.01
CA THR A 304 -0.61 15.01 -16.93
C THR A 304 0.71 15.36 -16.26
N GLY A 305 1.72 14.54 -16.51
CA GLY A 305 3.05 14.63 -15.91
C GLY A 305 2.98 14.59 -14.38
N VAL A 306 4.00 15.13 -13.72
CA VAL A 306 4.09 15.10 -12.25
C VAL A 306 2.81 15.66 -11.61
N ILE A 307 2.16 14.81 -10.82
CA ILE A 307 0.98 15.11 -10.02
C ILE A 307 1.26 16.31 -9.10
N THR A 308 0.23 17.13 -8.93
CA THR A 308 0.29 18.20 -7.92
C THR A 308 -0.52 17.72 -6.75
N ASP A 309 0.18 17.52 -5.66
CA ASP A 309 -0.33 17.23 -4.33
C ASP A 309 0.16 18.40 -3.43
N THR A 310 -0.79 19.10 -2.82
CA THR A 310 -0.56 20.39 -2.16
C THR A 310 -0.35 20.26 -0.65
N ASP A 311 -1.00 19.30 -0.01
CA ASP A 311 -0.94 19.03 1.41
C ASP A 311 -0.07 17.83 1.78
N GLY A 312 0.23 16.95 0.84
CA GLY A 312 1.24 15.91 0.97
C GLY A 312 0.68 14.55 1.38
N ASP A 313 -0.56 14.23 1.02
CA ASP A 313 -1.24 12.97 1.37
C ASP A 313 -1.18 11.90 0.26
N GLY A 314 -0.61 12.26 -0.91
CA GLY A 314 -0.46 11.35 -2.06
C GLY A 314 -1.56 11.49 -3.11
N MET A 315 -2.71 12.06 -2.73
CA MET A 315 -3.84 12.29 -3.64
C MET A 315 -3.61 13.49 -4.56
N SER A 316 -3.98 13.35 -5.83
CA SER A 316 -3.94 14.45 -6.78
C SER A 316 -4.92 15.59 -6.46
N ASP A 317 -4.44 16.86 -6.46
CA ASP A 317 -5.22 18.13 -6.40
C ASP A 317 -6.47 18.14 -7.33
N ILE A 318 -6.47 17.30 -8.37
CA ILE A 318 -7.56 17.17 -9.35
C ILE A 318 -8.81 16.57 -8.69
N VAL A 319 -8.63 15.56 -7.84
CA VAL A 319 -9.70 14.73 -7.26
C VAL A 319 -9.85 14.93 -5.75
N ASP A 320 -8.79 15.30 -5.05
CA ASP A 320 -8.81 15.57 -3.62
C ASP A 320 -9.80 16.70 -3.25
N THR A 321 -10.76 16.41 -2.36
CA THR A 321 -11.75 17.43 -1.98
C THR A 321 -11.25 18.49 -1.04
N ASP A 322 -10.21 18.21 -0.27
CA ASP A 322 -9.78 19.08 0.81
C ASP A 322 -8.72 20.12 0.36
N ASP A 323 -8.05 19.88 -0.78
CA ASP A 323 -7.39 20.86 -1.67
C ASP A 323 -8.21 21.30 -2.90
N ALA A 324 -9.53 21.10 -2.82
CA ALA A 324 -10.56 21.69 -3.67
C ALA A 324 -10.64 21.16 -5.11
N GLY A 325 -10.10 19.96 -5.33
CA GLY A 325 -10.43 19.04 -6.40
C GLY A 325 -11.88 18.54 -6.33
N THR A 326 -12.18 17.54 -7.14
CA THR A 326 -13.52 16.94 -7.22
C THR A 326 -13.39 15.46 -7.54
N PRO A 327 -13.89 14.57 -6.66
CA PRO A 327 -13.79 13.13 -6.86
C PRO A 327 -14.36 12.69 -8.19
N LEU A 328 -13.79 11.63 -8.72
CA LEU A 328 -14.29 10.94 -9.90
C LEU A 328 -15.70 10.40 -9.66
N THR A 329 -16.40 10.10 -10.76
CA THR A 329 -17.83 9.74 -10.67
C THR A 329 -18.10 8.25 -10.53
N LEU A 330 -17.06 7.42 -10.72
CA LEU A 330 -17.09 5.96 -10.66
C LEU A 330 -18.34 5.41 -11.39
N PRO A 331 -18.45 5.67 -12.71
CA PRO A 331 -19.60 5.22 -13.48
C PRO A 331 -19.71 3.70 -13.43
N ASN A 332 -20.95 3.23 -13.50
CA ASN A 332 -21.33 1.84 -13.73
C ASN A 332 -22.39 1.93 -14.83
N THR A 333 -22.00 1.62 -16.06
CA THR A 333 -22.77 1.96 -17.27
C THR A 333 -23.97 1.06 -17.44
N ASP A 334 -23.82 -0.25 -17.26
CA ASP A 334 -24.86 -1.27 -17.41
C ASP A 334 -25.81 -1.39 -16.19
N GLY A 335 -25.35 -0.96 -15.00
CA GLY A 335 -26.01 -1.11 -13.71
C GLY A 335 -25.76 -2.46 -13.03
N THR A 336 -24.84 -3.30 -13.52
CA THR A 336 -24.46 -4.61 -12.97
C THR A 336 -22.95 -4.66 -12.70
N GLY A 337 -22.26 -5.80 -12.85
CA GLY A 337 -20.78 -5.89 -12.71
C GLY A 337 -20.16 -5.20 -11.49
N GLY A 338 -19.65 -4.00 -11.66
CA GLY A 338 -19.09 -3.10 -10.65
C GLY A 338 -19.11 -1.69 -11.23
N PRO A 339 -18.32 -0.73 -10.73
CA PRO A 339 -17.88 0.39 -11.56
C PRO A 339 -17.21 -0.11 -12.85
N ASN A 340 -17.12 0.74 -13.88
CA ASN A 340 -16.55 0.37 -15.18
C ASN A 340 -15.10 -0.12 -15.07
N TYR A 341 -14.27 0.51 -14.22
CA TYR A 341 -12.86 0.13 -14.01
C TYR A 341 -12.64 -1.30 -13.44
N LEU A 342 -13.72 -2.01 -13.13
CA LEU A 342 -13.71 -3.39 -12.62
C LEU A 342 -14.52 -4.34 -13.53
N ASP A 343 -14.81 -3.94 -14.77
CA ASP A 343 -15.81 -4.57 -15.64
C ASP A 343 -15.40 -4.54 -17.12
N ILE A 344 -14.92 -5.68 -17.63
CA ILE A 344 -14.32 -5.77 -18.98
C ILE A 344 -15.32 -5.63 -20.15
N ASP A 345 -16.61 -5.46 -19.88
CA ASP A 345 -17.72 -5.28 -20.85
C ASP A 345 -18.73 -4.30 -20.22
N ALA A 346 -18.28 -3.07 -19.93
CA ALA A 346 -18.95 -2.14 -19.02
C ALA A 346 -20.38 -1.76 -19.41
N ASP A 347 -20.78 -1.91 -20.67
CA ASP A 347 -22.15 -1.69 -21.12
C ASP A 347 -22.98 -2.97 -21.38
N ASP A 348 -22.39 -4.14 -21.12
CA ASP A 348 -23.02 -5.46 -20.96
C ASP A 348 -23.68 -5.94 -22.27
N ASP A 349 -22.92 -5.71 -23.34
CA ASP A 349 -23.25 -5.82 -24.75
C ASP A 349 -22.74 -7.15 -25.34
N GLY A 350 -21.72 -7.73 -24.70
CA GLY A 350 -21.08 -8.98 -25.10
C GLY A 350 -19.87 -8.77 -26.00
N ILE A 351 -19.30 -7.58 -26.02
CA ILE A 351 -18.03 -7.25 -26.69
C ILE A 351 -17.13 -6.63 -25.61
N PRO A 352 -15.90 -7.16 -25.40
CA PRO A 352 -15.03 -6.59 -24.37
C PRO A 352 -14.54 -5.17 -24.71
N ASP A 353 -14.39 -4.36 -23.69
CA ASP A 353 -14.06 -2.93 -23.73
C ASP A 353 -12.75 -2.67 -24.48
N ASN A 354 -11.72 -3.50 -24.27
CA ASN A 354 -10.47 -3.53 -25.02
C ASN A 354 -10.67 -3.50 -26.55
N VAL A 355 -11.68 -4.23 -27.03
CA VAL A 355 -11.98 -4.37 -28.46
C VAL A 355 -12.69 -3.12 -28.96
N GLU A 356 -13.62 -2.58 -28.19
CA GLU A 356 -14.47 -1.45 -28.56
C GLU A 356 -13.75 -0.12 -28.46
N ALA A 357 -12.89 0.05 -27.44
CA ALA A 357 -12.06 1.23 -27.27
C ALA A 357 -11.03 1.42 -28.40
N GLN A 358 -10.89 0.47 -29.33
CA GLN A 358 -9.94 0.52 -30.44
C GLN A 358 -10.59 0.43 -31.82
N THR A 359 -10.02 1.13 -32.81
CA THR A 359 -10.46 0.95 -34.21
C THR A 359 -10.14 -0.46 -34.75
N THR A 360 -11.04 -1.06 -35.53
CA THR A 360 -10.84 -2.34 -36.25
C THR A 360 -9.50 -2.47 -36.97
N ALA A 361 -9.04 -1.38 -37.59
CA ALA A 361 -7.84 -1.36 -38.41
C ALA A 361 -6.56 -1.11 -37.59
N GLY A 362 -6.73 -0.55 -36.39
CA GLY A 362 -5.68 -0.19 -35.45
C GLY A 362 -5.51 -1.18 -34.31
N TYR A 363 -6.47 -2.10 -34.10
CA TYR A 363 -6.51 -3.03 -32.99
C TYR A 363 -5.14 -3.64 -32.65
N MET A 364 -4.76 -3.44 -31.40
CA MET A 364 -3.61 -3.99 -30.72
C MET A 364 -4.15 -5.02 -29.74
N ALA A 365 -3.62 -6.24 -29.84
CA ALA A 365 -3.99 -7.31 -28.91
C ALA A 365 -3.04 -7.26 -27.70
N PRO A 366 -3.51 -7.67 -26.51
CA PRO A 366 -2.67 -7.75 -25.33
C PRO A 366 -1.50 -8.71 -25.58
N THR A 367 -0.35 -8.42 -24.98
CA THR A 367 0.85 -9.25 -25.09
C THR A 367 0.87 -10.41 -24.11
N GLY A 368 0.11 -10.31 -23.02
CA GLY A 368 0.15 -11.18 -21.85
C GLY A 368 1.41 -10.95 -21.01
N LEU A 369 1.92 -9.73 -20.98
CA LEU A 369 3.12 -9.32 -20.25
C LEU A 369 2.88 -7.95 -19.64
N ASP A 370 3.28 -7.85 -18.38
CA ASP A 370 3.54 -6.61 -17.66
C ASP A 370 5.00 -6.73 -17.15
N THR A 371 5.83 -5.76 -17.49
CA THR A 371 7.28 -5.80 -17.21
C THR A 371 7.65 -5.05 -15.94
N ASP A 372 6.82 -4.08 -15.57
CA ASP A 372 7.00 -3.04 -14.57
C ASP A 372 6.40 -3.49 -13.26
N GLY A 373 5.30 -4.22 -13.33
CA GLY A 373 4.49 -4.60 -12.19
C GLY A 373 3.44 -3.56 -11.84
N ASP A 374 2.99 -2.72 -12.78
CA ASP A 374 1.99 -1.66 -12.55
C ASP A 374 0.57 -2.06 -12.97
N GLY A 375 0.38 -3.30 -13.44
CA GLY A 375 -0.93 -3.84 -13.83
C GLY A 375 -1.27 -3.70 -15.32
N LEU A 376 -0.68 -2.75 -16.02
CA LEU A 376 -1.00 -2.46 -17.42
C LEU A 376 -0.17 -3.32 -18.41
N ASP A 377 -0.83 -3.98 -19.38
CA ASP A 377 -0.12 -4.80 -20.37
C ASP A 377 0.87 -3.97 -21.23
N ASP A 378 2.07 -4.52 -21.49
CA ASP A 378 3.15 -3.95 -22.33
C ASP A 378 2.66 -3.42 -23.71
N ALA A 379 1.51 -3.90 -24.22
CA ALA A 379 0.89 -3.41 -25.45
C ALA A 379 0.41 -1.96 -25.32
N TYR A 380 -0.08 -1.60 -24.13
CA TYR A 380 -0.81 -0.39 -23.82
C TYR A 380 0.02 0.56 -22.97
N ASP A 381 0.95 0.06 -22.17
CA ASP A 381 1.83 0.89 -21.36
C ASP A 381 2.87 1.67 -22.21
N THR A 382 2.91 2.99 -22.06
CA THR A 382 3.80 3.87 -22.84
C THR A 382 5.24 3.85 -22.37
N ASP A 383 5.49 3.47 -21.13
CA ASP A 383 6.77 3.52 -20.47
C ASP A 383 7.59 2.23 -20.78
N ASN A 384 6.90 1.12 -21.06
CA ASN A 384 7.47 -0.12 -21.58
C ASN A 384 7.31 -0.33 -23.11
N SER A 385 7.20 0.79 -23.85
CA SER A 385 7.20 0.85 -25.33
C SER A 385 5.91 0.43 -26.04
N GLY A 386 4.82 0.22 -25.31
CA GLY A 386 3.46 0.10 -25.80
C GLY A 386 2.87 1.45 -26.26
N THR A 387 1.54 1.51 -26.33
CA THR A 387 0.79 2.71 -26.72
C THR A 387 -0.57 2.69 -26.04
N ALA A 388 -0.80 3.67 -25.16
CA ALA A 388 -2.05 3.81 -24.43
C ALA A 388 -3.26 3.77 -25.35
N ILE A 389 -4.33 3.14 -24.87
CA ILE A 389 -5.62 3.17 -25.52
C ILE A 389 -6.23 4.56 -25.31
N ASP A 390 -6.56 5.24 -26.41
CA ASP A 390 -7.38 6.46 -26.41
C ASP A 390 -8.75 6.03 -26.91
N PRO A 391 -9.74 5.81 -26.01
CA PRO A 391 -11.01 5.19 -26.36
C PRO A 391 -11.67 5.88 -27.54
N VAL A 392 -12.01 5.08 -28.55
CA VAL A 392 -12.64 5.60 -29.76
C VAL A 392 -14.11 5.97 -29.48
N ASN A 393 -14.59 6.95 -30.23
CA ASN A 393 -16.01 7.23 -30.40
C ASN A 393 -16.25 7.28 -31.92
N THR A 394 -16.90 6.25 -32.45
CA THR A 394 -16.95 5.96 -33.89
C THR A 394 -17.86 6.92 -34.64
N ASP A 395 -19.03 7.23 -34.08
CA ASP A 395 -19.99 8.13 -34.71
C ASP A 395 -19.53 9.62 -34.67
N GLY A 396 -18.58 9.94 -33.78
CA GLY A 396 -17.98 11.24 -33.56
C GLY A 396 -18.96 12.27 -32.98
N ALA A 397 -20.00 11.82 -32.28
CA ALA A 397 -20.92 12.66 -31.56
C ALA A 397 -20.32 13.14 -30.23
N ALA A 398 -21.16 13.50 -29.27
CA ALA A 398 -20.73 14.13 -28.03
C ALA A 398 -21.46 13.44 -26.88
N ASP A 399 -21.21 12.14 -26.84
CA ASP A 399 -21.72 11.04 -26.04
C ASP A 399 -20.53 10.22 -25.54
N ASN A 400 -20.82 9.01 -25.10
CA ASN A 400 -19.88 8.08 -24.52
C ASN A 400 -18.91 7.53 -25.60
N PRO A 401 -17.71 7.08 -25.21
CA PRO A 401 -16.88 6.24 -26.06
C PRO A 401 -17.57 4.90 -26.38
N ASP A 402 -17.07 4.21 -27.41
CA ASP A 402 -17.70 3.01 -27.99
C ASP A 402 -17.90 1.91 -26.92
N TYR A 403 -16.93 1.64 -26.05
CA TYR A 403 -17.03 0.65 -24.97
C TYR A 403 -18.12 0.94 -23.90
N LEU A 404 -18.75 2.12 -23.97
CA LEU A 404 -19.82 2.54 -23.06
C LEU A 404 -21.12 2.88 -23.81
N ASP A 405 -21.23 2.51 -25.09
CA ASP A 405 -22.35 2.84 -25.96
C ASP A 405 -22.84 1.68 -26.84
N LEU A 406 -23.91 1.02 -26.40
CA LEU A 406 -24.73 -0.03 -27.06
C LEU A 406 -25.07 0.11 -28.58
N ASP A 407 -24.75 1.23 -29.24
CA ASP A 407 -24.93 1.52 -30.68
C ASP A 407 -23.81 2.48 -31.13
N SER A 408 -22.56 2.01 -31.10
CA SER A 408 -21.31 2.76 -31.30
C SER A 408 -21.24 3.61 -32.59
N ASP A 409 -21.94 3.19 -33.66
CA ASP A 409 -21.98 3.92 -34.95
C ASP A 409 -23.27 4.75 -35.16
N ASP A 410 -24.20 4.67 -34.21
CA ASP A 410 -25.47 5.38 -34.09
C ASP A 410 -26.37 5.17 -35.35
N ASP A 411 -26.25 3.99 -36.00
CA ASP A 411 -27.03 3.61 -37.19
C ASP A 411 -28.39 2.95 -36.88
N GLY A 412 -28.56 2.52 -35.63
CA GLY A 412 -29.79 1.96 -35.09
C GLY A 412 -29.85 0.42 -35.06
N GLU A 413 -28.75 -0.27 -35.36
CA GLU A 413 -28.49 -1.65 -34.98
C GLU A 413 -27.56 -1.65 -33.75
N SER A 414 -27.80 -2.49 -32.73
CA SER A 414 -26.99 -2.48 -31.51
C SER A 414 -25.71 -3.29 -31.68
N ASP A 415 -24.69 -3.02 -30.88
CA ASP A 415 -23.37 -3.66 -31.02
C ASP A 415 -23.44 -5.17 -30.73
N LEU A 416 -24.21 -5.59 -29.71
CA LEU A 416 -24.61 -6.99 -29.50
C LEU A 416 -25.13 -7.68 -30.77
N LEU A 417 -25.90 -6.97 -31.61
CA LEU A 417 -26.45 -7.53 -32.84
C LEU A 417 -25.40 -7.56 -33.95
N GLU A 418 -24.58 -6.52 -34.07
CA GLU A 418 -23.51 -6.43 -35.06
C GLU A 418 -22.42 -7.48 -34.84
N GLY A 419 -22.00 -7.66 -33.58
CA GLY A 419 -21.04 -8.66 -33.16
C GLY A 419 -21.57 -10.10 -33.26
N HIS A 420 -22.84 -10.33 -32.91
CA HIS A 420 -23.33 -11.70 -32.70
C HIS A 420 -24.40 -12.21 -33.69
N ASP A 421 -25.05 -11.38 -34.54
CA ASP A 421 -25.99 -11.85 -35.59
C ASP A 421 -25.28 -12.30 -36.88
N THR A 422 -24.62 -13.45 -36.79
CA THR A 422 -23.88 -14.05 -37.90
C THR A 422 -24.72 -14.32 -39.17
N ASN A 423 -26.06 -14.30 -39.07
CA ASN A 423 -26.96 -14.60 -40.18
C ASN A 423 -27.63 -13.34 -40.79
N GLY A 424 -27.51 -12.20 -40.13
CA GLY A 424 -27.98 -10.88 -40.56
C GLY A 424 -29.49 -10.80 -40.74
N ASN A 425 -30.26 -11.40 -39.83
CA ASN A 425 -31.73 -11.34 -39.85
C ASN A 425 -32.33 -10.29 -38.89
N GLY A 426 -31.49 -9.62 -38.11
CA GLY A 426 -31.83 -8.62 -37.11
C GLY A 426 -32.36 -9.20 -35.81
N VAL A 427 -32.03 -10.47 -35.51
CA VAL A 427 -32.43 -11.18 -34.29
C VAL A 427 -31.37 -12.22 -33.98
N ILE A 428 -30.82 -12.15 -32.77
CA ILE A 428 -30.03 -13.23 -32.16
C ILE A 428 -30.93 -14.45 -31.94
N ASP A 429 -30.77 -15.49 -32.75
CA ASP A 429 -31.53 -16.73 -32.61
C ASP A 429 -30.78 -18.02 -32.99
N GLY A 430 -31.41 -19.15 -32.67
CA GLY A 430 -30.99 -20.44 -33.20
C GLY A 430 -29.65 -20.94 -32.66
N ALA A 431 -28.57 -20.63 -33.37
CA ALA A 431 -27.20 -21.01 -33.04
C ALA A 431 -26.27 -19.82 -32.76
N GLU A 432 -26.79 -18.58 -32.86
CA GLU A 432 -26.11 -17.38 -32.36
C GLU A 432 -26.08 -17.37 -30.82
N LEU A 433 -25.07 -16.70 -30.27
CA LEU A 433 -24.88 -16.52 -28.83
C LEU A 433 -25.79 -15.38 -28.37
N ALA A 434 -26.56 -15.62 -27.32
CA ALA A 434 -27.40 -14.62 -26.67
C ALA A 434 -26.96 -14.54 -25.20
N PRO A 435 -27.12 -13.40 -24.51
CA PRO A 435 -26.73 -13.30 -23.11
C PRO A 435 -27.42 -14.37 -22.25
N ALA A 436 -26.66 -14.99 -21.35
CA ALA A 436 -27.15 -15.92 -20.33
C ALA A 436 -27.87 -15.18 -19.19
N GLY A 437 -27.48 -13.93 -18.95
CA GLY A 437 -27.74 -13.16 -17.74
C GLY A 437 -27.01 -13.76 -16.53
N THR A 438 -25.85 -14.37 -16.77
CA THR A 438 -24.98 -14.94 -15.73
C THR A 438 -23.53 -14.70 -16.10
N ASP A 439 -22.77 -14.29 -15.10
CA ASP A 439 -21.33 -14.16 -15.09
C ASP A 439 -20.86 -14.99 -13.87
N ALA A 440 -19.99 -15.97 -14.11
CA ALA A 440 -19.68 -17.02 -13.14
C ALA A 440 -18.42 -16.72 -12.31
N ASP A 441 -17.55 -15.89 -12.86
CA ASP A 441 -16.23 -15.48 -12.40
C ASP A 441 -16.17 -14.02 -12.00
N ALA A 442 -17.23 -13.26 -12.27
CA ALA A 442 -17.41 -11.88 -11.87
C ALA A 442 -16.42 -10.92 -12.57
N ASP A 443 -16.10 -11.19 -13.83
CA ASP A 443 -15.21 -10.35 -14.64
C ASP A 443 -15.96 -9.35 -15.53
N GLY A 444 -17.29 -9.26 -15.41
CA GLY A 444 -18.10 -8.34 -16.21
C GLY A 444 -18.70 -8.97 -17.46
N LEU A 445 -18.05 -9.98 -18.05
CA LEU A 445 -18.47 -10.57 -19.31
C LEU A 445 -19.43 -11.76 -19.15
N ASP A 446 -20.57 -11.74 -19.85
CA ASP A 446 -21.56 -12.83 -19.74
C ASP A 446 -21.00 -14.21 -20.17
N ASP A 447 -21.36 -15.26 -19.40
CA ASP A 447 -20.99 -16.68 -19.59
C ASP A 447 -21.15 -17.22 -21.03
N ASN A 448 -22.06 -16.66 -21.84
CA ASN A 448 -22.26 -17.11 -23.22
C ASN A 448 -21.28 -16.46 -24.21
N PHE A 449 -20.67 -15.33 -23.84
CA PHE A 449 -19.61 -14.66 -24.58
C PHE A 449 -18.23 -15.04 -24.05
N ASP A 450 -18.16 -15.44 -22.77
CA ASP A 450 -16.96 -15.97 -22.14
C ASP A 450 -16.56 -17.37 -22.67
N ASN A 451 -15.32 -17.47 -23.14
CA ASN A 451 -14.67 -18.72 -23.55
C ASN A 451 -13.43 -19.08 -22.70
N MET A 452 -12.97 -18.17 -21.85
CA MET A 452 -11.75 -18.21 -21.05
C MET A 452 -12.05 -17.57 -19.69
N PRO A 453 -12.66 -18.32 -18.76
CA PRO A 453 -13.04 -17.75 -17.49
C PRO A 453 -11.82 -17.25 -16.73
N LEU A 454 -11.96 -16.11 -16.05
CA LEU A 454 -10.94 -15.46 -15.25
C LEU A 454 -10.41 -16.39 -14.15
N THR A 455 -9.09 -16.54 -14.14
CA THR A 455 -8.35 -17.27 -13.12
C THR A 455 -6.93 -16.70 -13.03
N ALA A 456 -6.26 -16.95 -11.91
CA ALA A 456 -4.82 -16.68 -11.69
C ALA A 456 -3.82 -17.34 -12.70
N VAL A 457 -4.28 -17.88 -13.83
CA VAL A 457 -3.42 -18.41 -14.92
C VAL A 457 -3.62 -17.63 -16.23
N ASN A 458 -4.67 -16.82 -16.34
CA ASN A 458 -5.09 -16.15 -17.58
C ASN A 458 -5.55 -14.70 -17.38
N THR A 459 -5.10 -14.06 -16.30
CA THR A 459 -5.39 -12.69 -15.84
C THR A 459 -5.14 -11.67 -16.97
N PHE A 460 -3.90 -11.54 -17.45
CA PHE A 460 -3.50 -10.74 -18.65
C PHE A 460 -4.01 -11.22 -20.02
N THR A 461 -4.88 -12.23 -20.07
CA THR A 461 -5.49 -12.64 -21.35
C THR A 461 -7.00 -12.49 -21.33
N ASN A 462 -7.54 -11.89 -20.26
CA ASN A 462 -8.96 -11.69 -20.12
C ASN A 462 -9.48 -10.60 -21.07
N ALA A 463 -8.71 -9.51 -21.26
CA ALA A 463 -8.96 -8.41 -22.21
C ALA A 463 -9.48 -8.79 -23.61
N ALA A 464 -9.23 -10.00 -24.13
CA ALA A 464 -9.55 -10.34 -25.52
C ALA A 464 -10.47 -11.55 -25.72
N ASN A 465 -10.83 -12.30 -24.67
CA ASN A 465 -11.55 -13.59 -24.60
C ASN A 465 -11.62 -14.53 -25.85
N GLY A 466 -10.67 -14.44 -26.79
CA GLY A 466 -10.42 -15.33 -27.92
C GLY A 466 -11.55 -15.61 -28.92
N THR A 467 -12.74 -15.00 -28.80
CA THR A 467 -13.92 -15.22 -29.67
C THR A 467 -14.13 -14.14 -30.69
N ILE A 468 -13.87 -12.90 -30.30
CA ILE A 468 -14.23 -11.72 -31.06
C ILE A 468 -13.09 -11.42 -32.04
N ASP A 469 -13.41 -11.44 -33.33
CA ASP A 469 -12.51 -10.99 -34.39
C ASP A 469 -12.82 -9.52 -34.63
N PRO A 470 -11.95 -8.58 -34.23
CA PRO A 470 -12.18 -7.14 -34.43
C PRO A 470 -12.51 -6.82 -35.89
N ALA A 471 -12.05 -7.64 -36.85
CA ALA A 471 -12.31 -7.46 -38.27
C ALA A 471 -13.68 -7.96 -38.77
N THR A 472 -14.43 -8.72 -37.97
CA THR A 472 -15.80 -9.14 -38.30
C THR A 472 -16.84 -8.68 -37.30
N ASP A 473 -16.43 -8.44 -36.06
CA ASP A 473 -17.31 -8.22 -34.92
C ASP A 473 -17.22 -6.77 -34.41
N GLY A 474 -16.21 -6.01 -34.83
CA GLY A 474 -16.12 -4.54 -34.70
C GLY A 474 -16.13 -3.84 -36.06
N ILE A 475 -17.06 -4.21 -36.98
CA ILE A 475 -17.32 -3.39 -38.17
C ILE A 475 -18.41 -2.38 -37.81
N PHE A 476 -17.99 -1.34 -37.09
CA PHE A 476 -18.69 -0.08 -36.97
C PHE A 476 -18.46 0.78 -38.25
#